data_AF-A0A7L3WZ01-F1
#
_entry.id   AF-A0A7L3WZ01-F1
#
_cell.length_a   1.000
_cell.length_b   1.000
_cell.length_c   1.000
_cell.angle_alpha   90.00
_cell.angle_beta   90.00
_cell.angle_gamma   90.00
#
_symmetry.space_group_name_H-M   'P 1'
#
loop_
_entity.id
_entity.type
_entity.pdbx_description
1 polymer ?
#
loop_
_entity_poly.entity_id
_entity_poly.type
_entity_poly.pdbx_seq_one_letter_code
_entity_poly.pdbx_strand_id
1 'polypeptide(L)'
;MLLRCPPGPPGPQPLRRVLPPAAAVVRDRLRECATRIPEAEALLDLLEKCPEHQQKGRFPVVVFEGLDATGKTTVTESVKDTLNGVLLRSPPACISQWRTIFDDEPAHIRRAFYAAGNYILASEIAKASTQAPVVIDRYWHSTAAYTIATEINGKIQDLPPVHDEVYQWPEDLLKPDLVLLLTVDPEERVRRLQRRGLEKTKEEAELEANSVFRQR
;
A
#
# COMPACT_ATOMS: atom_id res chain seq x y z
N MET A 1 -20.16 5.73 -47.06
CA MET A 1 -19.41 4.88 -46.12
C MET A 1 -18.53 5.80 -45.29
N LEU A 2 -19.00 6.23 -44.11
CA LEU A 2 -18.25 7.14 -43.23
C LEU A 2 -17.32 6.30 -42.35
N LEU A 3 -16.00 6.44 -42.58
CA LEU A 3 -14.96 5.83 -41.77
C LEU A 3 -15.05 6.39 -40.34
N ARG A 4 -15.41 5.54 -39.38
CA ARG A 4 -15.33 5.86 -37.96
C ARG A 4 -13.85 5.90 -37.56
N CYS A 5 -13.40 7.04 -37.05
CA CYS A 5 -12.12 7.13 -36.35
C CYS A 5 -12.10 6.13 -35.17
N PRO A 6 -10.94 5.53 -34.86
CA PRO A 6 -10.81 4.71 -33.66
C PRO A 6 -11.06 5.59 -32.42
N PRO A 7 -11.63 5.02 -31.34
CA PRO A 7 -11.81 5.77 -30.10
C PRO A 7 -10.44 6.25 -29.61
N GLY A 8 -10.36 7.53 -29.24
CA GLY A 8 -9.19 8.09 -28.58
C GLY A 8 -8.88 7.36 -27.27
N PRO A 9 -7.67 7.53 -26.71
CA PRO A 9 -7.31 6.93 -25.44
C PRO A 9 -8.33 7.34 -24.36
N PRO A 10 -8.73 6.43 -23.46
CA PRO A 10 -9.65 6.77 -22.39
C PRO A 10 -9.10 7.94 -21.59
N GLY A 11 -9.93 8.95 -21.34
CA GLY A 11 -9.59 10.07 -20.45
C GLY A 11 -9.23 9.58 -19.04
N PRO A 12 -8.57 10.41 -18.22
CA PRO A 12 -8.16 10.01 -16.88
C PRO A 12 -9.36 9.48 -16.09
N GLN A 13 -9.28 8.24 -15.64
CA GLN A 13 -10.32 7.68 -14.78
C GLN A 13 -10.28 8.43 -13.43
N PRO A 14 -11.43 8.66 -12.78
CA PRO A 14 -11.43 9.25 -11.45
C PRO A 14 -10.56 8.40 -10.50
N LEU A 15 -9.62 9.01 -9.78
CA LEU A 15 -8.69 8.30 -8.88
C LEU A 15 -9.41 7.44 -7.83
N ARG A 16 -10.63 7.83 -7.44
CA ARG A 16 -11.56 7.04 -6.61
C ARG A 16 -11.87 5.65 -7.18
N ARG A 17 -11.91 5.50 -8.51
CA ARG A 17 -12.09 4.19 -9.17
C ARG A 17 -10.82 3.36 -9.15
N VAL A 18 -9.68 3.93 -8.78
CA VAL A 18 -8.38 3.27 -8.86
C VAL A 18 -7.93 2.74 -7.50
N LEU A 19 -8.14 3.49 -6.42
CA LEU A 19 -7.87 3.03 -5.06
C LEU A 19 -9.14 2.36 -4.49
N PRO A 20 -9.14 1.05 -4.16
CA PRO A 20 -10.35 0.38 -3.67
C PRO A 20 -10.81 1.00 -2.33
N PRO A 21 -12.01 1.60 -2.24
CA PRO A 21 -12.43 2.32 -1.04
C PRO A 21 -12.97 1.39 0.06
N ALA A 22 -13.14 0.10 -0.23
CA ALA A 22 -13.73 -0.89 0.67
C ALA A 22 -13.27 -2.30 0.31
N ALA A 23 -13.34 -3.23 1.27
CA ALA A 23 -12.99 -4.64 1.12
C ALA A 23 -13.79 -5.32 0.00
N ALA A 24 -15.07 -4.98 -0.15
CA ALA A 24 -15.93 -5.52 -1.21
C ALA A 24 -15.36 -5.25 -2.62
N VAL A 25 -14.89 -4.02 -2.86
CA VAL A 25 -14.29 -3.62 -4.14
C VAL A 25 -12.95 -4.34 -4.37
N VAL A 26 -12.18 -4.59 -3.30
CA VAL A 26 -10.95 -5.41 -3.39
C VAL A 26 -11.28 -6.83 -3.82
N ARG A 27 -12.29 -7.46 -3.21
CA ARG A 27 -12.73 -8.83 -3.55
C ARG A 27 -13.14 -8.94 -5.01
N ASP A 28 -13.92 -7.99 -5.52
CA ASP A 28 -14.37 -8.01 -6.91
C ASP A 28 -13.20 -7.93 -7.89
N ARG A 29 -12.22 -7.05 -7.62
CA ARG A 29 -10.99 -6.98 -8.42
C ARG A 29 -10.16 -8.25 -8.35
N LEU A 30 -10.07 -8.88 -7.18
CA LEU A 30 -9.35 -10.14 -7.04
C LEU A 30 -10.03 -11.28 -7.79
N ARG A 31 -11.37 -11.32 -7.83
CA ARG A 31 -12.13 -12.28 -8.66
C ARG A 31 -11.82 -12.11 -10.15
N GLU A 32 -11.73 -10.87 -10.62
CA GLU A 32 -11.29 -10.59 -11.99
C GLU A 32 -9.85 -11.07 -12.23
N CYS A 33 -8.95 -10.84 -11.27
CA CYS A 33 -7.54 -11.28 -11.35
C CYS A 33 -7.41 -12.81 -11.34
N ALA A 34 -8.24 -13.53 -10.57
CA ALA A 34 -8.21 -14.99 -10.44
C ALA A 34 -8.45 -15.72 -11.78
N THR A 35 -9.05 -15.05 -12.76
CA THR A 35 -9.17 -15.61 -14.12
C THR A 35 -7.82 -15.79 -14.84
N ARG A 36 -6.76 -15.14 -14.36
CA ARG A 36 -5.43 -15.09 -15.00
C ARG A 36 -4.26 -15.35 -14.06
N ILE A 37 -4.44 -15.13 -12.76
CA ILE A 37 -3.40 -15.23 -11.72
C ILE A 37 -3.90 -16.22 -10.65
N PRO A 38 -3.40 -17.47 -10.62
CA PRO A 38 -3.85 -18.48 -9.66
C PRO A 38 -3.72 -18.04 -8.20
N GLU A 39 -2.67 -17.30 -7.86
CA GLU A 39 -2.41 -16.79 -6.51
C GLU A 39 -3.49 -15.79 -6.04
N ALA A 40 -4.22 -15.16 -6.96
CA ALA A 40 -5.32 -14.26 -6.61
C ALA A 40 -6.50 -15.02 -5.98
N GLU A 41 -6.70 -16.30 -6.31
CA GLU A 41 -7.74 -17.14 -5.68
C GLU A 41 -7.37 -17.45 -4.22
N ALA A 42 -6.11 -17.84 -3.97
CA ALA A 42 -5.64 -18.07 -2.61
C ALA A 42 -5.64 -16.79 -1.75
N LEU A 43 -5.37 -15.63 -2.36
CA LEU A 43 -5.49 -14.34 -1.71
C LEU A 43 -6.95 -13.98 -1.39
N LEU A 44 -7.87 -14.25 -2.32
CA LEU A 44 -9.30 -14.05 -2.11
C LEU A 44 -9.81 -14.92 -0.95
N ASP A 45 -9.43 -16.20 -0.89
CA ASP A 45 -9.78 -17.12 0.20
C ASP A 45 -9.33 -16.61 1.58
N LEU A 46 -8.15 -15.98 1.66
CA LEU A 46 -7.66 -15.37 2.89
C LEU A 46 -8.48 -14.12 3.26
N LEU A 47 -8.81 -13.29 2.27
CA LEU A 47 -9.59 -12.07 2.47
C LEU A 47 -11.05 -12.36 2.84
N GLU A 48 -11.64 -13.43 2.33
CA GLU A 48 -13.01 -13.86 2.68
C GLU A 48 -13.12 -14.40 4.10
N LYS A 49 -12.02 -14.89 4.68
CA LYS A 49 -11.94 -15.28 6.10
C LYS A 49 -11.77 -14.10 7.05
N CYS A 50 -11.47 -12.92 6.54
CA CYS A 50 -11.32 -11.71 7.36
C CYS A 50 -12.71 -11.15 7.73
N PRO A 51 -12.92 -10.70 8.98
CA PRO A 51 -14.14 -9.99 9.35
C PRO A 51 -14.34 -8.74 8.48
N GLU A 52 -15.58 -8.39 8.16
CA GLU A 52 -15.88 -7.19 7.36
C GLU A 52 -15.50 -5.88 8.06
N HIS A 53 -15.58 -5.85 9.39
CA HIS A 53 -15.25 -4.69 10.20
C HIS A 53 -14.34 -5.13 11.34
N GLN A 54 -13.03 -4.94 11.20
CA GLN A 54 -12.08 -5.21 12.27
C GLN A 54 -11.97 -4.03 13.23
N GLN A 55 -11.95 -4.32 14.53
CA GLN A 55 -11.66 -3.34 15.57
C GLN A 55 -10.36 -3.72 16.27
N LYS A 56 -9.54 -2.72 16.57
CA LYS A 56 -8.36 -2.93 17.40
C LYS A 56 -8.76 -3.30 18.84
N GLY A 57 -7.89 -4.02 19.52
CA GLY A 57 -7.97 -4.23 20.96
C GLY A 57 -7.57 -3.00 21.77
N ARG A 58 -7.36 -3.22 23.07
CA ARG A 58 -7.06 -2.16 24.04
C ARG A 58 -5.69 -1.52 23.90
N PHE A 59 -4.73 -2.19 23.27
CA PHE A 59 -3.37 -1.68 23.12
C PHE A 59 -3.24 -0.75 21.90
N PRO A 60 -2.29 0.21 21.93
CA PRO A 60 -2.13 1.17 20.85
C PRO A 60 -1.60 0.52 19.58
N VAL A 61 -2.05 1.02 18.44
CA VAL A 61 -1.62 0.64 17.09
C VAL A 61 -0.94 1.84 16.43
N VAL A 62 0.35 1.70 16.13
CA VAL A 62 1.18 2.78 15.55
C VAL A 62 1.75 2.34 14.21
N VAL A 63 1.46 3.10 13.15
CA VAL A 63 1.99 2.87 11.81
C VAL A 63 3.18 3.78 11.56
N PHE A 64 4.25 3.22 11.02
CA PHE A 64 5.40 3.94 10.49
C PHE A 64 5.36 3.89 8.96
N GLU A 65 5.26 5.06 8.34
CA GLU A 65 5.26 5.26 6.89
C GLU A 65 6.56 5.93 6.44
N GLY A 66 6.84 5.88 5.15
CA GLY A 66 7.98 6.54 4.54
C GLY A 66 8.56 5.76 3.38
N LEU A 67 9.39 6.41 2.56
CA LEU A 67 10.06 5.77 1.42
C LEU A 67 11.10 4.74 1.87
N ASP A 68 11.59 3.94 0.92
CA ASP A 68 12.71 3.05 1.19
C ASP A 68 13.98 3.84 1.58
N ALA A 69 14.81 3.20 2.41
CA ALA A 69 16.01 3.78 3.00
C ALA A 69 15.82 5.02 3.93
N THR A 70 14.60 5.30 4.40
CA THR A 70 14.36 6.33 5.45
C THR A 70 14.72 5.87 6.87
N GLY A 71 15.02 4.58 7.07
CA GLY A 71 15.36 4.01 8.39
C GLY A 71 14.19 3.38 9.14
N LYS A 72 13.02 3.20 8.49
CA LYS A 72 11.83 2.56 9.08
C LYS A 72 12.15 1.28 9.83
N THR A 73 12.76 0.30 9.19
CA THR A 73 13.06 -1.00 9.80
C THR A 73 13.84 -0.88 11.11
N THR A 74 14.83 0.01 11.17
CA THR A 74 15.61 0.27 12.39
C THR A 74 14.74 0.87 13.50
N VAL A 75 13.95 1.89 13.16
CA VAL A 75 13.08 2.57 14.13
C VAL A 75 11.97 1.65 14.62
N THR A 76 11.32 0.91 13.73
CA THR A 76 10.21 0.01 14.10
C THR A 76 10.68 -1.13 14.99
N GLU A 77 11.85 -1.72 14.74
CA GLU A 77 12.42 -2.75 15.61
C GLU A 77 12.73 -2.19 17.01
N SER A 78 13.37 -1.02 17.08
CA SER A 78 13.68 -0.35 18.34
C SER A 78 12.41 0.01 19.14
N VAL A 79 11.38 0.53 18.48
CA VAL A 79 10.10 0.86 19.11
C VAL A 79 9.37 -0.40 19.59
N LYS A 80 9.35 -1.46 18.77
CA LYS A 80 8.79 -2.76 19.15
C LYS A 80 9.47 -3.30 20.40
N ASP A 81 10.81 -3.30 20.46
CA ASP A 81 11.57 -3.77 21.62
C ASP A 81 11.30 -2.90 22.86
N THR A 82 11.29 -1.57 22.69
CA THR A 82 11.04 -0.62 23.79
C THR A 82 9.65 -0.77 24.40
N LEU A 83 8.63 -1.03 23.58
CA LEU A 83 7.24 -1.17 24.02
C LEU A 83 6.88 -2.61 24.41
N ASN A 84 7.80 -3.57 24.29
CA ASN A 84 7.49 -5.01 24.33
C ASN A 84 6.29 -5.36 23.42
N GLY A 85 6.27 -4.74 22.24
CA GLY A 85 5.18 -4.83 21.28
C GLY A 85 5.38 -5.93 20.24
N VAL A 86 4.44 -5.97 19.30
CA VAL A 86 4.51 -6.81 18.10
C VAL A 86 4.77 -5.93 16.89
N LEU A 87 5.70 -6.35 16.02
CA LEU A 87 5.96 -5.68 14.75
C LEU A 87 5.31 -6.46 13.61
N LEU A 88 4.35 -5.83 12.94
CA LEU A 88 3.71 -6.33 11.74
C LEU A 88 4.16 -5.51 10.52
N ARG A 89 4.07 -6.10 9.33
CA ARG A 89 4.57 -5.50 8.08
C ARG A 89 3.54 -5.67 6.95
N SER A 90 3.52 -4.73 6.02
CA SER A 90 2.74 -4.85 4.78
C SER A 90 3.65 -5.13 3.57
N PRO A 91 3.36 -6.14 2.73
CA PRO A 91 2.27 -7.11 2.88
C PRO A 91 2.53 -8.10 4.04
N PRO A 92 1.48 -8.68 4.64
CA PRO A 92 1.63 -9.64 5.73
C PRO A 92 2.35 -10.92 5.28
N ALA A 93 3.00 -11.60 6.22
CA ALA A 93 3.87 -12.75 5.93
C ALA A 93 3.15 -13.86 5.16
N CYS A 94 1.86 -14.08 5.45
CA CYS A 94 1.02 -15.11 4.83
C CYS A 94 0.80 -14.93 3.31
N ILE A 95 1.03 -13.74 2.76
CA ILE A 95 0.92 -13.45 1.31
C ILE A 95 2.22 -12.91 0.71
N SER A 96 3.26 -12.73 1.54
CA SER A 96 4.52 -12.10 1.14
C SER A 96 5.23 -12.85 0.02
N GLN A 97 5.07 -14.17 -0.05
CA GLN A 97 5.62 -15.03 -1.10
C GLN A 97 5.08 -14.73 -2.50
N TRP A 98 3.89 -14.13 -2.61
CA TRP A 98 3.29 -13.78 -3.91
C TRP A 98 3.65 -12.38 -4.38
N ARG A 99 4.37 -11.60 -3.56
CA ARG A 99 4.70 -10.21 -3.86
C ARG A 99 5.34 -10.03 -5.24
N THR A 100 6.35 -10.83 -5.57
CA THR A 100 7.04 -10.73 -6.86
C THR A 100 6.09 -10.93 -8.05
N ILE A 101 5.15 -11.87 -7.94
CA ILE A 101 4.16 -12.16 -8.98
C ILE A 101 3.30 -10.92 -9.23
N PHE A 102 2.74 -10.34 -8.18
CA PHE A 102 1.88 -9.16 -8.30
C PHE A 102 2.63 -7.86 -8.62
N ASP A 103 3.91 -7.75 -8.23
CA ASP A 103 4.77 -6.60 -8.56
C ASP A 103 5.13 -6.56 -10.06
N ASP A 104 5.03 -7.69 -10.76
CA ASP A 104 5.24 -7.82 -12.20
C ASP A 104 3.98 -7.55 -13.05
N GLU A 105 2.81 -7.47 -12.42
CA GLU A 105 1.53 -7.25 -13.08
C GLU A 105 1.20 -5.76 -13.30
N PRO A 106 0.26 -5.44 -14.20
CA PRO A 106 -0.22 -4.07 -14.40
C PRO A 106 -0.67 -3.39 -13.09
N ALA A 107 -0.53 -2.06 -13.02
CA ALA A 107 -0.72 -1.30 -11.78
C ALA A 107 -2.08 -1.55 -11.08
N HIS A 108 -3.16 -1.80 -11.82
CA HIS A 108 -4.48 -2.10 -11.22
C HIS A 108 -4.50 -3.43 -10.46
N ILE A 109 -3.81 -4.47 -10.95
CA ILE A 109 -3.67 -5.79 -10.30
C ILE A 109 -2.78 -5.67 -9.07
N ARG A 110 -1.61 -5.06 -9.24
CA ARG A 110 -0.68 -4.79 -8.14
C ARG A 110 -1.36 -4.05 -6.98
N ARG A 111 -2.18 -3.04 -7.28
CA ARG A 111 -2.97 -2.31 -6.27
C ARG A 111 -3.99 -3.19 -5.56
N ALA A 112 -4.65 -4.11 -6.26
CA ALA A 112 -5.57 -5.05 -5.63
C ALA A 112 -4.84 -5.95 -4.61
N PHE A 113 -3.63 -6.40 -4.92
CA PHE A 113 -2.79 -7.18 -4.00
C PHE A 113 -2.45 -6.41 -2.72
N TYR A 114 -1.90 -5.20 -2.83
CA TYR A 114 -1.54 -4.41 -1.65
C TYR A 114 -2.77 -3.95 -0.85
N ALA A 115 -3.89 -3.65 -1.52
CA ALA A 115 -5.15 -3.35 -0.83
C ALA A 115 -5.66 -4.57 -0.04
N ALA A 116 -5.65 -5.76 -0.64
CA ALA A 116 -6.02 -7.00 0.04
C ALA A 116 -5.09 -7.30 1.23
N GLY A 117 -3.78 -7.09 1.05
CA GLY A 117 -2.79 -7.21 2.12
C GLY A 117 -3.11 -6.31 3.32
N ASN A 118 -3.61 -5.10 3.10
CA ASN A 118 -4.03 -4.21 4.18
C ASN A 118 -5.23 -4.74 4.98
N TYR A 119 -6.23 -5.34 4.32
CA TYR A 119 -7.38 -5.94 5.03
C TYR A 119 -7.00 -7.24 5.76
N ILE A 120 -6.11 -8.04 5.19
CA ILE A 120 -5.58 -9.24 5.87
C ILE A 120 -4.77 -8.82 7.10
N LEU A 121 -3.89 -7.83 6.94
CA LEU A 121 -3.11 -7.25 8.02
C LEU A 121 -4.00 -6.60 9.09
N ALA A 122 -5.15 -6.01 8.74
CA ALA A 122 -6.13 -5.50 9.69
C ALA A 122 -6.60 -6.57 10.68
N SER A 123 -6.82 -7.80 10.21
CA SER A 123 -7.19 -8.94 11.05
C SER A 123 -6.05 -9.34 12.01
N GLU A 124 -4.80 -9.31 11.55
CA GLU A 124 -3.63 -9.56 12.40
C GLU A 124 -3.46 -8.46 13.46
N ILE A 125 -3.63 -7.19 13.08
CA ILE A 125 -3.61 -6.03 13.98
C ILE A 125 -4.68 -6.16 15.06
N ALA A 126 -5.92 -6.45 14.66
CA ALA A 126 -7.05 -6.60 15.58
C ALA A 126 -6.76 -7.65 16.65
N LYS A 127 -6.21 -8.80 16.24
CA LYS A 127 -5.81 -9.87 17.17
C LYS A 127 -4.65 -9.45 18.08
N ALA A 128 -3.56 -8.95 17.51
CA ALA A 128 -2.34 -8.60 18.25
C ALA A 128 -2.58 -7.48 19.28
N SER A 129 -3.37 -6.47 18.91
CA SER A 129 -3.69 -5.31 19.77
C SER A 129 -4.60 -5.64 20.97
N THR A 130 -5.11 -6.88 21.08
CA THR A 130 -5.73 -7.35 22.33
C THR A 130 -4.70 -7.68 23.42
N GLN A 131 -3.45 -7.99 23.00
CA GLN A 131 -2.40 -8.57 23.85
C GLN A 131 -1.22 -7.63 24.10
N ALA A 132 -0.82 -6.83 23.11
CA ALA A 132 0.35 -5.95 23.21
C ALA A 132 0.26 -4.73 22.27
N PRO A 133 1.05 -3.66 22.48
CA PRO A 133 1.22 -2.58 21.50
C PRO A 133 1.62 -3.13 20.13
N VAL A 134 1.05 -2.57 19.06
CA VAL A 134 1.31 -3.01 17.68
C VAL A 134 2.03 -1.91 16.93
N VAL A 135 3.22 -2.23 16.43
CA VAL A 135 4.01 -1.40 15.52
C VAL A 135 3.84 -1.96 14.11
N ILE A 136 3.58 -1.10 13.13
CA ILE A 136 3.33 -1.51 11.74
C ILE A 136 4.31 -0.80 10.82
N ASP A 137 5.07 -1.55 10.00
CA ASP A 137 5.87 -1.01 8.91
C ASP A 137 5.04 -1.03 7.62
N ARG A 138 4.62 0.18 7.19
CA ARG A 138 3.71 0.47 6.06
C ARG A 138 2.29 -0.07 6.21
N TYR A 139 1.31 0.73 5.81
CA TYR A 139 -0.09 0.31 5.77
C TYR A 139 -0.85 1.00 4.62
N TRP A 140 -2.07 1.50 4.86
CA TRP A 140 -2.90 2.13 3.83
C TRP A 140 -2.21 3.29 3.10
N HIS A 141 -1.49 4.16 3.81
CA HIS A 141 -0.90 5.34 3.20
C HIS A 141 0.17 4.99 2.15
N SER A 142 0.94 3.92 2.37
CA SER A 142 1.86 3.42 1.34
C SER A 142 1.11 3.02 0.05
N THR A 143 -0.01 2.29 0.18
CA THR A 143 -0.84 1.90 -0.97
C THR A 143 -1.47 3.11 -1.66
N ALA A 144 -2.01 4.06 -0.87
CA ALA A 144 -2.65 5.26 -1.38
C ALA A 144 -1.64 6.18 -2.10
N ALA A 145 -0.51 6.47 -1.47
CA ALA A 145 0.55 7.32 -2.04
C ALA A 145 1.10 6.73 -3.35
N TYR A 146 1.41 5.43 -3.36
CA TYR A 146 1.88 4.76 -4.58
C TYR A 146 0.82 4.80 -5.69
N THR A 147 -0.47 4.61 -5.33
CA THR A 147 -1.58 4.69 -6.28
C THR A 147 -1.71 6.08 -6.90
N ILE A 148 -1.70 7.12 -6.07
CA ILE A 148 -1.78 8.51 -6.54
C ILE A 148 -0.59 8.82 -7.44
N ALA A 149 0.63 8.50 -7.01
CA ALA A 149 1.84 8.80 -7.73
C ALA A 149 1.92 8.10 -9.09
N THR A 150 1.35 6.89 -9.23
CA THR A 150 1.35 6.11 -10.49
C THR A 150 0.22 6.49 -11.45
N GLU A 151 -0.92 6.99 -10.97
CA GLU A 151 -2.03 7.40 -11.85
C GLU A 151 -1.88 8.80 -12.41
N ILE A 152 -1.27 9.71 -11.65
CA ILE A 152 -1.10 11.07 -12.13
C ILE A 152 0.10 11.12 -13.09
N ASN A 153 -0.17 11.39 -14.36
CA ASN A 153 0.86 11.50 -15.39
C ASN A 153 1.60 12.87 -15.39
N GLY A 154 1.47 13.70 -14.35
CA GLY A 154 1.85 15.13 -14.42
C GLY A 154 2.53 15.77 -13.19
N LYS A 155 2.63 17.09 -13.13
CA LYS A 155 3.40 17.80 -12.08
C LYS A 155 2.69 17.70 -10.72
N ILE A 156 3.31 18.18 -9.64
CA ILE A 156 2.68 18.28 -8.29
C ILE A 156 1.28 18.92 -8.37
N GLN A 157 1.11 19.91 -9.25
CA GLN A 157 -0.16 20.60 -9.49
C GLN A 157 -1.29 19.72 -10.01
N ASP A 158 -0.98 18.50 -10.47
CA ASP A 158 -1.94 17.51 -10.94
C ASP A 158 -2.35 16.52 -9.82
N LEU A 159 -1.87 16.74 -8.59
CA LEU A 159 -2.37 16.04 -7.42
C LEU A 159 -3.87 16.33 -7.23
N PRO A 160 -4.64 15.33 -6.77
CA PRO A 160 -6.01 15.57 -6.38
C PRO A 160 -6.11 16.69 -5.32
N PRO A 161 -7.20 17.48 -5.30
CA PRO A 161 -7.42 18.50 -4.28
C PRO A 161 -7.37 17.93 -2.86
N VAL A 162 -7.02 18.74 -1.86
CA VAL A 162 -6.87 18.30 -0.45
C VAL A 162 -8.13 17.62 0.13
N HIS A 163 -9.30 17.88 -0.44
CA HIS A 163 -10.58 17.28 -0.01
C HIS A 163 -11.04 16.11 -0.88
N ASP A 164 -10.21 15.64 -1.81
CA ASP A 164 -10.51 14.49 -2.64
C ASP A 164 -10.63 13.22 -1.78
N GLU A 165 -11.60 12.37 -2.13
CA GLU A 165 -11.89 11.14 -1.42
C GLU A 165 -10.74 10.13 -1.45
N VAL A 166 -9.80 10.25 -2.41
CA VAL A 166 -8.62 9.39 -2.47
C VAL A 166 -7.71 9.51 -1.24
N TYR A 167 -7.77 10.65 -0.53
CA TYR A 167 -7.04 10.88 0.71
C TYR A 167 -7.78 10.36 1.95
N GLN A 168 -9.03 9.94 1.81
CA GLN A 168 -9.82 9.45 2.93
C GLN A 168 -9.38 8.03 3.30
N TRP A 169 -9.44 7.76 4.60
CA TRP A 169 -9.24 6.41 5.12
C TRP A 169 -10.46 5.53 4.78
N PRO A 170 -10.30 4.29 4.30
CA PRO A 170 -11.41 3.39 4.02
C PRO A 170 -12.23 3.15 5.30
N GLU A 171 -13.55 3.33 5.23
CA GLU A 171 -14.42 3.29 6.41
C GLU A 171 -14.45 1.91 7.09
N ASP A 172 -14.24 0.83 6.33
CA ASP A 172 -14.23 -0.56 6.77
C ASP A 172 -12.82 -1.09 7.08
N LEU A 173 -11.75 -0.29 6.89
CA LEU A 173 -10.39 -0.67 7.25
C LEU A 173 -10.05 -0.20 8.67
N LEU A 174 -9.51 -1.10 9.50
CA LEU A 174 -9.07 -0.79 10.86
C LEU A 174 -8.12 0.42 10.87
N LYS A 175 -8.54 1.51 11.53
CA LYS A 175 -7.76 2.73 11.64
C LYS A 175 -6.75 2.66 12.80
N PRO A 176 -5.47 2.99 12.59
CA PRO A 176 -4.47 3.05 13.66
C PRO A 176 -4.71 4.24 14.61
N ASP A 177 -4.12 4.19 15.80
CA ASP A 177 -4.16 5.30 16.77
C ASP A 177 -3.21 6.44 16.37
N LEU A 178 -2.09 6.11 15.73
CA LEU A 178 -1.06 7.06 15.33
C LEU A 178 -0.39 6.61 14.03
N VAL A 179 -0.08 7.58 13.17
CA VAL A 179 0.72 7.38 11.95
C VAL A 179 1.91 8.33 11.99
N LEU A 180 3.11 7.79 11.83
CA LEU A 180 4.37 8.52 11.85
C LEU A 180 5.04 8.40 10.48
N LEU A 181 5.17 9.52 9.77
CA LEU A 181 5.90 9.57 8.50
C LEU A 181 7.39 9.83 8.76
N LEU A 182 8.24 8.84 8.48
CA LEU A 182 9.68 9.00 8.54
C LEU A 182 10.20 9.56 7.21
N THR A 183 10.84 10.73 7.30
CA THR A 183 11.49 11.38 6.17
C THR A 183 13.00 11.44 6.39
N VAL A 184 13.74 11.48 5.30
CA VAL A 184 15.19 11.70 5.31
C VAL A 184 15.52 12.58 4.12
N ASP A 185 16.65 13.29 4.24
CA ASP A 185 17.20 14.07 3.16
C ASP A 185 17.33 13.23 1.86
N PRO A 186 16.92 13.78 0.69
CA PRO A 186 17.15 13.20 -0.62
C PRO A 186 18.48 12.48 -0.85
N GLU A 187 19.59 13.16 -0.58
CA GLU A 187 20.93 12.72 -0.92
C GLU A 187 21.35 11.59 0.00
N GLU A 188 21.02 11.71 1.29
CA GLU A 188 21.25 10.65 2.26
C GLU A 188 20.42 9.40 1.94
N ARG A 189 19.18 9.54 1.43
CA ARG A 189 18.39 8.39 0.96
C ARG A 189 19.10 7.64 -0.16
N VAL A 190 19.57 8.36 -1.19
CA VAL A 190 20.29 7.78 -2.33
C VAL A 190 21.58 7.10 -1.85
N ARG A 191 22.34 7.76 -0.98
CA ARG A 191 23.56 7.19 -0.38
C ARG A 191 23.29 5.88 0.36
N ARG A 192 22.19 5.81 1.13
CA ARG A 192 21.79 4.59 1.84
C ARG A 192 21.35 3.48 0.89
N LEU A 193 20.61 3.80 -0.18
CA LEU A 193 20.23 2.84 -1.21
C LEU A 193 21.45 2.24 -1.89
N GLN A 194 22.42 3.06 -2.29
CA GLN A 194 23.68 2.59 -2.91
C GLN A 194 24.49 1.66 -1.99
N ARG A 195 24.48 1.92 -0.68
CA ARG A 195 25.18 1.08 0.31
C ARG A 195 24.47 -0.23 0.62
N ARG A 196 23.17 -0.35 0.30
CA ARG A 196 22.37 -1.54 0.59
C ARG A 196 22.82 -2.76 -0.22
N GLY A 197 23.46 -2.54 -1.37
CA GLY A 197 24.02 -3.61 -2.21
C GLY A 197 22.99 -4.60 -2.78
N LEU A 198 21.70 -4.30 -2.65
CA LEU A 198 20.61 -5.08 -3.23
C LEU A 198 20.30 -4.56 -4.64
N GLU A 199 19.74 -5.43 -5.48
CA GLU A 199 19.11 -4.99 -6.72
C GLU A 199 18.00 -3.98 -6.38
N LYS A 200 17.94 -2.89 -7.14
CA LYS A 200 16.93 -1.84 -6.95
C LYS A 200 15.55 -2.43 -7.22
N THR A 201 14.59 -2.16 -6.34
CA THR A 201 13.20 -2.50 -6.62
C THR A 201 12.68 -1.65 -7.79
N LYS A 202 11.62 -2.11 -8.46
CA LYS A 202 10.95 -1.30 -9.50
C LYS A 202 10.50 0.06 -8.96
N GLU A 203 9.99 0.10 -7.73
CA GLU A 203 9.62 1.33 -7.03
C GLU A 203 10.84 2.24 -6.81
N GLU A 204 11.97 1.70 -6.34
CA GLU A 204 13.21 2.47 -6.16
C GLU A 204 13.72 3.05 -7.49
N ALA A 205 13.64 2.28 -8.59
CA ALA A 205 14.01 2.75 -9.93
C ALA A 205 13.06 3.84 -10.47
N GLU A 206 11.75 3.69 -10.27
CA GLU A 206 10.73 4.70 -10.63
C GLU A 206 10.95 6.02 -9.85
N LEU A 207 11.24 5.93 -8.55
CA LEU A 207 11.53 7.07 -7.68
C LEU A 207 12.83 7.81 -8.03
N GLU A 208 13.83 7.11 -8.56
CA GLU A 208 15.07 7.71 -9.03
C GLU A 208 14.92 8.34 -10.42
N ALA A 209 14.20 7.68 -11.33
CA ALA A 209 14.01 8.15 -12.70
C ALA A 209 13.08 9.38 -12.79
N ASN A 210 12.21 9.58 -11.80
CA ASN A 210 11.22 10.65 -11.81
C ASN A 210 11.24 11.44 -10.50
N SER A 211 12.01 12.54 -10.47
CA SER A 211 12.07 13.44 -9.31
C SER A 211 10.71 14.05 -8.94
N VAL A 212 9.78 14.13 -9.88
CA VAL A 212 8.40 14.61 -9.67
C VAL A 212 7.55 13.52 -9.00
N PHE A 213 7.79 12.23 -9.29
CA PHE A 213 7.10 11.12 -8.63
C PHE A 213 7.27 11.17 -7.11
N ARG A 214 8.43 11.64 -6.64
CA ARG A 214 8.71 11.83 -5.21
C ARG A 214 7.99 13.01 -4.57
N GLN A 215 7.79 14.10 -5.33
CA GLN A 215 7.19 15.32 -4.78
C GLN A 215 5.66 15.24 -4.70
N ARG A 216 5.07 14.22 -5.33
CA ARG A 216 3.66 13.84 -5.25
C ARG A 216 3.43 12.96 -4.01
#